data_AF-A0A915DQS5-F1
#
_entry.id   AF-A0A915DQS5-F1
#
_cell.length_a   1.000
_cell.length_b   1.000
_cell.length_c   1.000
_cell.angle_alpha   90.00
_cell.angle_beta   90.00
_cell.angle_gamma   90.00
#
_symmetry.space_group_name_H-M   'P 1'
#
loop_
_entity.id
_entity.type
_entity.pdbx_description
1 polymer ?
#
loop_
_entity_poly.entity_id
_entity_poly.type
_entity_poly.pdbx_seq_one_letter_code
_entity_poly.pdbx_strand_id
1 'polypeptide(L)'
;MSNHKSNDEENIRHFAEITNTDETFAHAMLQDDNFDLQAALAKFFSGQLADDLSGDILEVASSTSTVKIQTQQITQVPPKKSSVVTMNSLPNCCAISHLKDKPGSDFLQEVTNDVIQLLAQQMEPMYNIFVSNPSSPSYCITLISKNIKVERHEILEFDTSVGRSAILIEAQWQKLKLKLINYHFDSIKENSSQRSKQFAHCINKLDAISGADPSKTLAIFGGDLNLRDEEVSSLPKSIKDRWIEADCIYYSGPYADMDFSLQGTQRIKQIYCFPSDHFGISCRFYNPPGQ
;
A
#
# COMPACT_ATOMS: atom_id res chain seq x y z
N MET A 1 46.12 25.75 8.69
CA MET A 1 45.54 24.55 8.02
C MET A 1 44.55 23.76 8.91
N SER A 2 44.11 24.26 10.08
CA SER A 2 43.19 23.52 10.96
C SER A 2 41.70 23.91 10.86
N ASN A 3 41.35 25.05 10.25
CA ASN A 3 39.95 25.53 10.23
C ASN A 3 39.08 24.94 9.10
N HIS A 4 39.68 24.45 8.00
CA HIS A 4 38.90 23.96 6.86
C HIS A 4 38.30 22.56 7.11
N LYS A 5 39.11 21.64 7.64
CA LYS A 5 38.67 20.27 7.97
C LYS A 5 37.56 20.22 9.03
N SER A 6 37.57 21.17 9.96
CA SER A 6 36.53 21.26 11.00
C SER A 6 35.16 21.64 10.43
N ASN A 7 35.13 22.44 9.37
CA ASN A 7 33.90 22.89 8.73
C ASN A 7 33.33 21.81 7.78
N ASP A 8 34.20 21.01 7.18
CA ASP A 8 33.79 19.91 6.30
C ASP A 8 33.11 18.79 7.11
N GLU A 9 33.66 18.41 8.27
CA GLU A 9 33.04 17.43 9.17
C GLU A 9 31.70 17.92 9.75
N GLU A 10 31.60 19.22 10.05
CA GLU A 10 30.34 19.84 10.51
C GLU A 10 29.28 19.87 9.39
N ASN A 11 29.68 20.14 8.15
CA ASN A 11 28.79 20.07 6.99
C ASN A 11 28.32 18.64 6.70
N ILE A 12 29.18 17.63 6.86
CA ILE A 12 28.81 16.21 6.74
C ILE A 12 27.75 15.86 7.79
N ARG A 13 27.94 16.28 9.05
CA ARG A 13 26.95 16.05 10.12
C ARG A 13 25.64 16.76 9.85
N HIS A 14 25.68 18.04 9.51
CA HIS A 14 24.46 18.79 9.21
C HIS A 14 23.73 18.23 7.99
N PHE A 15 24.45 17.81 6.95
CA PHE A 15 23.83 17.14 5.81
C PHE A 15 23.15 15.83 6.24
N ALA A 16 23.85 14.99 7.01
CA ALA A 16 23.32 13.73 7.54
C ALA A 16 22.06 13.95 8.40
N GLU A 17 22.08 14.97 9.28
CA GLU A 17 20.94 15.34 10.11
C GLU A 17 19.74 15.88 9.30
N ILE A 18 19.97 16.83 8.38
CA ILE A 18 18.92 17.44 7.56
C ILE A 18 18.27 16.43 6.61
N THR A 19 19.06 15.52 6.06
CA THR A 19 18.59 14.51 5.10
C THR A 19 18.19 13.19 5.77
N ASN A 20 18.37 13.07 7.08
CA ASN A 20 18.16 11.85 7.86
C ASN A 20 18.93 10.65 7.27
N THR A 21 20.20 10.86 6.94
CA THR A 21 21.14 9.86 6.40
C THR A 21 22.34 9.65 7.34
N ASP A 22 23.27 8.77 6.99
CA ASP A 22 24.50 8.58 7.77
C ASP A 22 25.66 9.47 7.25
N GLU A 23 26.65 9.71 8.12
CA GLU A 23 27.82 10.55 7.79
C GLU A 23 28.65 10.00 6.61
N THR A 24 28.58 8.69 6.31
CA THR A 24 29.30 8.09 5.18
C THR A 24 28.64 8.48 3.86
N PHE A 25 27.31 8.44 3.80
CA PHE A 25 26.54 8.91 2.66
C PHE A 25 26.67 10.43 2.47
N ALA A 26 26.58 11.20 3.57
CA ALA A 26 26.78 12.64 3.53
C ALA A 26 28.17 13.01 2.97
N HIS A 27 29.23 12.31 3.40
CA HIS A 27 30.57 12.49 2.83
C HIS A 27 30.60 12.19 1.32
N ALA A 28 29.94 11.11 0.87
CA ALA A 28 29.91 10.75 -0.55
C ALA A 28 29.19 11.79 -1.42
N MET A 29 28.20 12.49 -0.87
CA MET A 29 27.48 13.56 -1.58
C MET A 29 28.24 14.89 -1.58
N LEU A 30 28.86 15.23 -0.46
CA LEU A 30 29.55 16.50 -0.28
C LEU A 30 30.92 16.56 -0.98
N GLN A 31 31.60 15.42 -1.16
CA GLN A 31 32.92 15.38 -1.78
C GLN A 31 32.95 15.88 -3.23
N ASP A 32 31.83 15.72 -3.96
CA ASP A 32 31.73 16.12 -5.37
C ASP A 32 31.49 17.63 -5.54
N ASP A 33 31.02 18.30 -4.48
CA ASP A 33 30.63 19.71 -4.47
C ASP A 33 31.47 20.54 -3.49
N ASN A 34 32.74 20.18 -3.28
CA ASN A 34 33.68 20.89 -2.39
C ASN A 34 33.16 21.05 -0.94
N PHE A 35 32.35 20.11 -0.46
CA PHE A 35 31.69 20.15 0.85
C PHE A 35 30.77 21.35 1.05
N ASP A 36 30.22 21.91 -0.03
CA ASP A 36 29.15 22.92 0.02
C ASP A 36 27.81 22.26 0.39
N LEU A 37 27.39 22.49 1.63
CA LEU A 37 26.14 21.97 2.18
C LEU A 37 24.91 22.38 1.37
N GLN A 38 24.83 23.64 0.91
CA GLN A 38 23.62 24.12 0.24
C GLN A 38 23.52 23.56 -1.18
N ALA A 39 24.64 23.48 -1.90
CA ALA A 39 24.69 22.87 -3.22
C ALA A 39 24.33 21.37 -3.15
N ALA A 40 24.92 20.65 -2.20
CA ALA A 40 24.65 19.23 -1.99
C ALA A 40 23.18 18.98 -1.62
N LEU A 41 22.58 19.80 -0.73
CA LEU A 41 21.17 19.67 -0.36
C LEU A 41 20.25 19.99 -1.54
N ALA A 42 20.56 21.04 -2.32
CA ALA A 42 19.80 21.37 -3.52
C ALA A 42 19.82 20.23 -4.54
N LYS A 43 20.97 19.57 -4.74
CA LYS A 43 21.12 18.40 -5.62
C LYS A 43 20.37 17.19 -5.08
N PHE A 44 20.46 16.93 -3.77
CA PHE A 44 19.76 15.84 -3.09
C PHE A 44 18.24 15.97 -3.20
N PHE A 45 17.69 17.17 -2.99
CA PHE A 45 16.24 17.40 -3.03
C PHE A 45 15.67 17.67 -4.44
N SER A 46 16.49 18.02 -5.44
CA SER A 46 16.03 18.29 -6.81
C SER A 46 15.95 17.05 -7.71
N GLY A 47 16.43 15.88 -7.26
CA GLY A 47 16.28 14.62 -8.00
C GLY A 47 17.11 14.49 -9.28
N GLN A 48 18.07 15.39 -9.53
CA GLN A 48 18.91 15.43 -10.74
C GLN A 48 19.82 14.20 -10.96
N LEU A 49 19.84 13.24 -10.04
CA LEU A 49 20.55 11.95 -10.20
C LEU A 49 19.91 11.01 -11.24
N ALA A 50 18.65 11.23 -11.62
CA ALA A 50 17.92 10.34 -12.53
C ALA A 50 18.29 10.52 -14.02
N ASP A 51 18.72 11.72 -14.42
CA ASP A 51 18.96 12.02 -15.84
C ASP A 51 20.27 11.40 -16.36
N ASP A 52 21.31 11.31 -15.53
CA ASP A 52 22.63 10.78 -15.90
C ASP A 52 22.66 9.26 -16.13
N LEU A 53 21.60 8.53 -15.75
CA LEU A 53 21.52 7.06 -15.86
C LEU A 53 20.60 6.56 -17.00
N SER A 54 19.93 7.46 -17.72
CA SER A 54 18.89 7.12 -18.70
C SER A 54 19.37 6.94 -20.14
N GLY A 55 20.68 7.13 -20.40
CA GLY A 55 21.24 7.22 -21.76
C GLY A 55 21.35 5.91 -22.54
N ASP A 56 21.26 4.74 -21.89
CA ASP A 56 21.48 3.47 -22.57
C ASP A 56 20.29 2.52 -22.41
N ILE A 57 19.75 2.09 -23.56
CA ILE A 57 18.86 0.94 -23.85
C ILE A 57 17.51 1.37 -24.45
N LEU A 58 17.50 1.41 -25.78
CA LEU A 58 16.34 1.45 -26.68
C LEU A 58 16.27 0.16 -27.51
N GLU A 59 15.04 -0.17 -27.94
CA GLU A 59 14.60 -1.19 -28.94
C GLU A 59 14.45 -2.66 -28.50
N VAL A 60 13.22 -3.21 -28.64
CA VAL A 60 12.79 -4.00 -29.83
C VAL A 60 11.28 -4.37 -29.75
N ALA A 61 10.59 -3.97 -30.83
CA ALA A 61 9.40 -4.45 -31.54
C ALA A 61 8.26 -5.32 -30.91
N SER A 62 7.07 -4.73 -31.08
CA SER A 62 5.72 -5.25 -31.38
C SER A 62 5.56 -6.59 -32.13
N SER A 63 4.56 -7.39 -31.74
CA SER A 63 3.55 -7.93 -32.68
C SER A 63 2.33 -8.54 -31.97
N THR A 64 1.14 -8.14 -32.43
CA THR A 64 -0.21 -8.50 -31.98
C THR A 64 -0.76 -9.72 -32.73
N SER A 65 -1.56 -10.55 -32.07
CA SER A 65 -2.51 -11.45 -32.72
C SER A 65 -3.73 -11.74 -31.84
N THR A 66 -4.92 -11.53 -32.41
CA THR A 66 -6.26 -11.62 -31.81
C THR A 66 -6.81 -13.04 -31.88
N VAL A 67 -7.45 -13.53 -30.80
CA VAL A 67 -8.28 -14.75 -30.83
C VAL A 67 -9.60 -14.52 -30.09
N LYS A 68 -10.71 -14.84 -30.77
CA LYS A 68 -12.09 -14.85 -30.26
C LYS A 68 -12.31 -16.08 -29.37
N ILE A 69 -13.00 -15.93 -28.23
CA ILE A 69 -13.41 -17.07 -27.39
C ILE A 69 -14.92 -17.07 -27.19
N GLN A 70 -15.54 -18.20 -27.58
CA GLN A 70 -16.92 -18.58 -27.29
C GLN A 70 -17.08 -19.03 -25.83
N THR A 71 -18.19 -18.63 -25.23
CA THR A 71 -18.59 -18.90 -23.85
C THR A 71 -19.03 -20.36 -23.66
N GLN A 72 -18.40 -21.08 -22.73
CA GLN A 72 -18.93 -22.32 -22.15
C GLN A 72 -19.17 -22.13 -20.65
N GLN A 73 -20.33 -22.57 -20.18
CA GLN A 73 -20.72 -22.62 -18.76
C GLN A 73 -19.83 -23.61 -18.01
N ILE A 74 -19.00 -23.12 -17.09
CA ILE A 74 -18.18 -23.94 -16.19
C ILE A 74 -18.76 -23.88 -14.77
N THR A 75 -18.60 -24.96 -14.01
CA THR A 75 -19.11 -25.33 -12.68
C THR A 75 -18.72 -24.38 -11.52
N GLN A 76 -19.52 -24.37 -10.43
CA GLN A 76 -19.56 -23.36 -9.35
C GLN A 76 -18.48 -23.51 -8.26
N VAL A 77 -17.22 -23.16 -8.53
CA VAL A 77 -16.17 -23.12 -7.49
C VAL A 77 -15.51 -21.73 -7.46
N PRO A 78 -15.22 -21.15 -6.28
CA PRO A 78 -14.38 -19.96 -6.17
C PRO A 78 -13.01 -20.16 -6.86
N PRO A 79 -12.36 -19.09 -7.32
CA PRO A 79 -11.03 -19.18 -7.90
C PRO A 79 -10.02 -19.72 -6.86
N LYS A 80 -9.06 -20.52 -7.32
CA LYS A 80 -8.12 -21.25 -6.44
C LYS A 80 -7.15 -20.36 -5.64
N LYS A 81 -6.93 -19.11 -6.05
CA LYS A 81 -5.99 -18.17 -5.41
C LYS A 81 -6.49 -16.74 -5.55
N SER A 82 -6.53 -15.94 -4.49
CA SER A 82 -6.80 -14.48 -4.54
C SER A 82 -5.69 -13.74 -3.79
N SER A 83 -5.28 -12.54 -4.20
CA SER A 83 -4.26 -11.75 -3.47
C SER A 83 -4.73 -10.34 -3.15
N VAL A 84 -4.41 -9.90 -1.94
CA VAL A 84 -4.58 -8.52 -1.46
C VAL A 84 -3.25 -8.04 -0.89
N VAL A 85 -2.80 -6.86 -1.30
CA VAL A 85 -1.64 -6.19 -0.71
C VAL A 85 -2.13 -4.95 0.03
N THR A 86 -1.62 -4.68 1.21
CA THR A 86 -1.85 -3.43 1.93
C THR A 86 -0.48 -2.76 2.10
N MET A 87 -0.32 -1.51 1.68
CA MET A 87 0.94 -0.77 1.82
C MET A 87 0.65 0.66 2.28
N ASN A 88 1.22 1.06 3.40
CA ASN A 88 1.15 2.45 3.84
C ASN A 88 2.21 3.27 3.09
N SER A 89 1.79 4.43 2.57
CA SER A 89 2.55 5.44 1.84
C SER A 89 3.39 4.95 0.64
N LEU A 90 3.24 5.62 -0.50
CA LEU A 90 4.13 5.45 -1.66
C LEU A 90 4.74 6.80 -2.01
N PRO A 91 5.89 7.17 -1.45
CA PRO A 91 6.63 8.33 -1.92
C PRO A 91 7.29 8.08 -3.29
N ASN A 92 7.42 6.82 -3.76
CA ASN A 92 8.32 6.53 -4.89
C ASN A 92 7.88 5.40 -5.85
N CYS A 93 8.19 5.59 -7.14
CA CYS A 93 7.89 4.70 -8.28
C CYS A 93 8.34 3.23 -8.14
N CYS A 94 9.29 2.92 -7.26
CA CYS A 94 9.79 1.55 -7.07
C CYS A 94 8.77 0.62 -6.40
N ALA A 95 7.93 1.12 -5.48
CA ALA A 95 6.90 0.31 -4.85
C ALA A 95 5.72 0.03 -5.81
N ILE A 96 5.45 0.96 -6.73
CA ILE A 96 4.48 0.83 -7.83
C ILE A 96 4.85 -0.34 -8.78
N SER A 97 6.14 -0.61 -8.98
CA SER A 97 6.60 -1.70 -9.87
C SER A 97 6.19 -3.10 -9.38
N HIS A 98 6.12 -3.32 -8.06
CA HIS A 98 5.73 -4.60 -7.46
C HIS A 98 4.24 -4.93 -7.66
N LEU A 99 3.42 -3.92 -7.91
CA LEU A 99 1.98 -4.07 -8.17
C LEU A 99 1.71 -4.58 -9.60
N LYS A 100 2.60 -4.33 -10.55
CA LYS A 100 2.38 -4.62 -11.98
C LYS A 100 2.21 -6.12 -12.30
N ASP A 101 2.73 -7.01 -11.47
CA ASP A 101 2.85 -8.44 -11.78
C ASP A 101 1.79 -9.35 -11.10
N LYS A 102 0.82 -8.80 -10.35
CA LYS A 102 -0.14 -9.61 -9.58
C LYS A 102 -1.59 -9.11 -9.75
N PRO A 103 -2.49 -9.86 -10.42
CA PRO A 103 -3.90 -9.50 -10.46
C PRO A 103 -4.51 -9.60 -9.05
N GLY A 104 -4.96 -8.48 -8.49
CA GLY A 104 -5.51 -8.44 -7.13
C GLY A 104 -6.11 -7.08 -6.77
N SER A 105 -6.12 -6.81 -5.47
CA SER A 105 -6.48 -5.50 -4.91
C SER A 105 -5.38 -4.98 -3.99
N ASP A 106 -5.15 -3.67 -4.01
CA ASP A 106 -4.14 -3.03 -3.19
C ASP A 106 -4.75 -1.90 -2.36
N PHE A 107 -4.46 -1.88 -1.06
CA PHE A 107 -4.89 -0.83 -0.13
C PHE A 107 -3.71 0.10 0.16
N LEU A 108 -3.91 1.40 -0.05
CA LEU A 108 -2.94 2.45 0.23
C LEU A 108 -3.52 3.47 1.19
N GLN A 109 -2.68 4.01 2.07
CA GLN A 109 -2.98 5.00 3.08
C GLN A 109 -1.96 6.15 3.01
N GLU A 110 -2.34 7.31 3.51
CA GLU A 110 -1.52 8.53 3.48
C GLU A 110 -1.12 9.00 2.07
N VAL A 111 -1.94 8.71 1.06
CA VAL A 111 -1.66 9.17 -0.29
C VAL A 111 -1.97 10.66 -0.40
N THR A 112 -1.03 11.43 -0.92
CA THR A 112 -1.17 12.87 -1.20
C THR A 112 -1.50 13.14 -2.66
N ASN A 113 -1.91 14.37 -2.97
CA ASN A 113 -2.25 14.79 -4.32
C ASN A 113 -1.07 14.79 -5.31
N ASP A 114 0.17 14.89 -4.82
CA ASP A 114 1.35 14.82 -5.70
C ASP A 114 1.61 13.37 -6.17
N VAL A 115 1.35 12.41 -5.28
CA VAL A 115 1.55 10.99 -5.54
C VAL A 115 0.45 10.41 -6.45
N ILE A 116 -0.80 10.87 -6.31
CA ILE A 116 -1.92 10.29 -7.07
C ILE A 116 -1.74 10.47 -8.58
N GLN A 117 -1.15 11.57 -9.05
CA GLN A 117 -0.94 11.80 -10.48
C GLN A 117 0.02 10.77 -11.08
N LEU A 118 1.12 10.47 -10.37
CA LEU A 118 2.09 9.45 -10.78
C LEU A 118 1.48 8.05 -10.71
N LEU A 119 0.73 7.76 -9.64
CA LEU A 119 -0.02 6.51 -9.48
C LEU A 119 -1.00 6.30 -10.63
N ALA A 120 -1.77 7.33 -10.98
CA ALA A 120 -2.75 7.28 -12.06
C ALA A 120 -2.08 6.95 -13.40
N GLN A 121 -1.03 7.69 -13.77
CA GLN A 121 -0.31 7.46 -15.03
C GLN A 121 0.25 6.03 -15.14
N GLN A 122 0.75 5.47 -14.04
CA GLN A 122 1.40 4.16 -14.04
C GLN A 122 0.41 3.00 -13.87
N MET A 123 -0.64 3.17 -13.07
CA MET A 123 -1.53 2.08 -12.62
C MET A 123 -2.88 2.06 -13.32
N GLU A 124 -3.42 3.19 -13.80
CA GLU A 124 -4.73 3.23 -14.49
C GLU A 124 -4.83 2.25 -15.67
N PRO A 125 -3.78 1.95 -16.46
CA PRO A 125 -3.90 0.95 -17.52
C PRO A 125 -4.33 -0.44 -17.00
N MET A 126 -4.01 -0.78 -15.76
CA MET A 126 -4.23 -2.12 -15.16
C MET A 126 -5.25 -2.13 -14.02
N TYR A 127 -5.48 -0.99 -13.36
CA TYR A 127 -6.28 -0.90 -12.15
C TYR A 127 -7.40 0.15 -12.28
N ASN A 128 -8.51 -0.10 -11.60
CA ASN A 128 -9.47 0.92 -11.20
C ASN A 128 -8.97 1.54 -9.88
N ILE A 129 -8.98 2.86 -9.78
CA ILE A 129 -8.46 3.62 -8.64
C ILE A 129 -9.64 4.26 -7.90
N PHE A 130 -9.81 3.93 -6.62
CA PHE A 130 -10.86 4.50 -5.76
C PHE A 130 -10.22 5.33 -4.65
N VAL A 131 -10.66 6.58 -4.50
CA VAL A 131 -10.10 7.57 -3.56
C VAL A 131 -11.11 7.86 -2.46
N SER A 132 -10.66 7.92 -1.20
CA SER A 132 -11.57 8.05 -0.07
C SER A 132 -12.09 9.48 0.14
N ASN A 133 -11.18 10.45 0.12
CA ASN A 133 -11.50 11.86 0.32
C ASN A 133 -10.46 12.75 -0.37
N PRO A 134 -10.64 13.10 -1.67
CA PRO A 134 -9.67 13.88 -2.43
C PRO A 134 -9.50 15.33 -1.92
N SER A 135 -10.43 15.81 -1.10
CA SER A 135 -10.36 17.14 -0.48
C SER A 135 -9.45 17.18 0.76
N SER A 136 -9.08 16.01 1.30
CA SER A 136 -8.15 15.90 2.42
C SER A 136 -6.70 16.03 1.94
N PRO A 137 -5.78 16.60 2.75
CA PRO A 137 -4.35 16.63 2.43
C PRO A 137 -3.74 15.24 2.19
N SER A 138 -4.28 14.22 2.85
CA SER A 138 -3.97 12.81 2.59
C SER A 138 -5.21 11.93 2.72
N TYR A 139 -5.24 10.82 1.99
CA TYR A 139 -6.41 9.93 1.92
C TYR A 139 -6.03 8.48 1.62
N CYS A 140 -7.02 7.59 1.73
CA CYS A 140 -6.86 6.21 1.33
C CYS A 140 -7.11 6.05 -0.17
N ILE A 141 -6.38 5.15 -0.80
CA ILE A 141 -6.65 4.67 -2.16
C ILE A 141 -6.84 3.16 -2.12
N THR A 142 -7.83 2.67 -2.86
CA THR A 142 -7.93 1.24 -3.15
C THR A 142 -7.79 1.02 -4.65
N LEU A 143 -6.79 0.23 -5.03
CA LEU A 143 -6.55 -0.20 -6.41
C LEU A 143 -7.21 -1.56 -6.61
N ILE A 144 -8.02 -1.70 -7.66
CA ILE A 144 -8.65 -2.98 -8.03
C ILE A 144 -8.27 -3.32 -9.46
N SER A 145 -7.59 -4.45 -9.68
CA SER A 145 -7.21 -4.90 -11.02
C SER A 145 -8.43 -4.90 -11.95
N LYS A 146 -8.29 -4.39 -13.18
CA LYS A 146 -9.38 -4.33 -14.18
C LYS A 146 -9.93 -5.70 -14.59
N ASN A 147 -9.23 -6.78 -14.25
CA ASN A 147 -9.74 -8.15 -14.37
C ASN A 147 -10.79 -8.52 -13.31
N ILE A 148 -11.03 -7.65 -12.33
CA ILE A 148 -12.03 -7.79 -11.27
C ILE A 148 -13.16 -6.80 -11.59
N LYS A 149 -14.39 -7.31 -11.64
CA LYS A 149 -15.57 -6.48 -11.93
C LYS A 149 -15.98 -5.76 -10.65
N VAL A 150 -15.85 -4.44 -10.60
CA VAL A 150 -16.37 -3.64 -9.49
C VAL A 150 -17.88 -3.45 -9.66
N GLU A 151 -18.65 -3.68 -8.59
CA GLU A 151 -20.11 -3.53 -8.57
C GLU A 151 -20.53 -2.20 -7.95
N ARG A 152 -19.92 -1.84 -6.81
CA ARG A 152 -20.11 -0.55 -6.15
C ARG A 152 -18.94 -0.21 -5.23
N HIS A 153 -18.83 1.06 -4.88
CA HIS A 153 -17.99 1.53 -3.79
C HIS A 153 -18.80 2.49 -2.90
N GLU A 154 -18.41 2.58 -1.63
CA GLU A 154 -19.04 3.41 -0.60
C GLU A 154 -17.92 4.01 0.26
N ILE A 155 -17.96 5.32 0.49
CA ILE A 155 -17.08 5.97 1.47
C ILE A 155 -17.72 5.81 2.85
N LEU A 156 -17.00 5.18 3.77
CA LEU A 156 -17.42 5.05 5.15
C LEU A 156 -16.84 6.25 5.91
N GLU A 157 -17.68 7.24 6.16
CA GLU A 157 -17.34 8.40 6.97
C GLU A 157 -17.46 8.08 8.46
N PHE A 158 -16.53 8.61 9.22
CA PHE A 158 -16.58 8.57 10.67
C PHE A 158 -16.41 9.98 11.18
N ASP A 159 -17.22 10.33 12.17
CA ASP A 159 -17.12 11.58 12.90
C ASP A 159 -15.82 11.56 13.72
N THR A 160 -14.74 12.00 13.08
CA THR A 160 -13.38 12.03 13.62
C THR A 160 -12.86 13.44 13.51
N SER A 161 -12.10 13.88 14.50
CA SER A 161 -11.48 15.20 14.53
C SER A 161 -10.48 15.44 13.39
N VAL A 162 -10.04 14.38 12.70
CA VAL A 162 -8.93 14.38 11.73
C VAL A 162 -9.32 13.95 10.32
N GLY A 163 -10.63 13.86 10.00
CA GLY A 163 -11.10 13.61 8.63
C GLY A 163 -10.75 12.23 8.06
N ARG A 164 -10.56 11.22 8.91
CA ARG A 164 -10.29 9.84 8.48
C ARG A 164 -11.52 9.25 7.80
N SER A 165 -11.30 8.49 6.74
CA SER A 165 -12.34 7.84 5.94
C SER A 165 -11.91 6.43 5.55
N ALA A 166 -12.89 5.54 5.38
CA ALA A 166 -12.69 4.24 4.77
C ALA A 166 -13.30 4.18 3.38
N ILE A 167 -12.84 3.22 2.58
CA ILE A 167 -13.49 2.83 1.32
C ILE A 167 -13.94 1.39 1.45
N LEU A 168 -15.24 1.16 1.32
CA LEU A 168 -15.81 -0.15 1.05
C LEU A 168 -15.93 -0.33 -0.47
N ILE A 169 -15.36 -1.40 -1.00
CA ILE A 169 -15.55 -1.84 -2.38
C ILE A 169 -16.25 -3.19 -2.38
N GLU A 170 -17.31 -3.28 -3.18
CA GLU A 170 -17.93 -4.54 -3.54
C GLU A 170 -17.61 -4.86 -4.99
N ALA A 171 -17.06 -6.04 -5.20
CA ALA A 171 -16.60 -6.48 -6.49
C ALA A 171 -16.86 -7.97 -6.69
N GLN A 172 -16.63 -8.44 -7.90
CA GLN A 172 -16.76 -9.82 -8.28
C GLN A 172 -15.55 -10.22 -9.12
N TRP A 173 -14.87 -11.27 -8.67
CA TRP A 173 -13.83 -11.92 -9.45
C TRP A 173 -14.25 -13.34 -9.79
N GLN A 174 -14.51 -13.56 -11.08
CA GLN A 174 -15.15 -14.78 -11.56
C GLN A 174 -16.48 -15.04 -10.83
N LYS A 175 -16.51 -15.99 -9.90
CA LYS A 175 -17.70 -16.33 -9.10
C LYS A 175 -17.59 -15.94 -7.63
N LEU A 176 -16.44 -15.42 -7.23
CA LEU A 176 -16.19 -14.98 -5.88
C LEU A 176 -16.66 -13.53 -5.75
N LYS A 177 -17.55 -13.28 -4.80
CA LYS A 177 -17.86 -11.94 -4.35
C LYS A 177 -16.75 -11.46 -3.44
N LEU A 178 -16.29 -10.24 -3.67
CA LEU A 178 -15.26 -9.57 -2.89
C LEU A 178 -15.92 -8.41 -2.15
N LYS A 179 -15.65 -8.30 -0.86
CA LYS A 179 -16.01 -7.15 -0.02
C LYS A 179 -14.74 -6.65 0.63
N LEU A 180 -14.28 -5.45 0.26
CA LEU A 180 -12.97 -4.95 0.60
C LEU A 180 -13.12 -3.64 1.36
N ILE A 181 -12.67 -3.58 2.60
CA ILE A 181 -12.68 -2.37 3.42
C ILE A 181 -11.23 -1.95 3.65
N ASN A 182 -10.84 -0.83 3.03
CA ASN A 182 -9.57 -0.15 3.30
C ASN A 182 -9.82 0.98 4.31
N TYR A 183 -9.06 1.00 5.40
CA TYR A 183 -9.19 2.01 6.44
C TYR A 183 -7.82 2.53 6.91
N HIS A 184 -7.75 3.83 7.21
CA HIS A 184 -6.71 4.44 8.05
C HIS A 184 -7.29 5.05 9.35
N PHE A 185 -7.03 4.42 10.50
CA PHE A 185 -7.54 4.85 11.82
C PHE A 185 -6.81 6.09 12.38
N ASP A 186 -7.28 6.56 13.53
CA ASP A 186 -6.66 7.69 14.23
C ASP A 186 -5.27 7.31 14.79
N SER A 187 -4.23 8.07 14.45
CA SER A 187 -2.83 7.69 14.70
C SER A 187 -2.35 7.98 16.13
N ILE A 188 -2.94 8.97 16.80
CA ILE A 188 -2.45 9.50 18.08
C ILE A 188 -2.79 8.55 19.23
N LYS A 189 -1.79 8.13 20.02
CA LYS A 189 -1.96 7.13 21.09
C LYS A 189 -3.13 7.47 22.03
N GLU A 190 -3.27 8.74 22.40
CA GLU A 190 -4.30 9.29 23.27
C GLU A 190 -5.74 9.06 22.74
N ASN A 191 -5.90 8.89 21.42
CA ASN A 191 -7.19 8.63 20.77
C ASN A 191 -7.59 7.14 20.76
N SER A 192 -7.10 6.37 21.73
CA SER A 192 -7.38 4.94 21.89
C SER A 192 -8.87 4.59 21.91
N SER A 193 -9.68 5.39 22.63
CA SER A 193 -11.14 5.21 22.68
C SER A 193 -11.80 5.37 21.30
N GLN A 194 -11.28 6.29 20.48
CA GLN A 194 -11.78 6.52 19.13
C GLN A 194 -11.39 5.37 18.20
N ARG A 195 -10.12 4.93 18.22
CA ARG A 195 -9.68 3.74 17.46
C ARG A 195 -10.48 2.50 17.82
N SER A 196 -10.72 2.25 19.10
CA SER A 196 -11.51 1.09 19.55
C SER A 196 -12.94 1.13 19.00
N LYS A 197 -13.56 2.32 18.92
CA LYS A 197 -14.89 2.50 18.30
C LYS A 197 -14.85 2.30 16.78
N GLN A 198 -13.84 2.85 16.11
CA GLN A 198 -13.62 2.65 14.67
C GLN A 198 -13.46 1.16 14.35
N PHE A 199 -12.62 0.47 15.13
CA PHE A 199 -12.40 -0.97 15.03
C PHE A 199 -13.69 -1.77 15.17
N ALA A 200 -14.42 -1.55 16.26
CA ALA A 200 -15.68 -2.25 16.51
C ALA A 200 -16.70 -2.02 15.37
N HIS A 201 -16.79 -0.80 14.85
CA HIS A 201 -17.64 -0.52 13.70
C HIS A 201 -17.22 -1.30 12.46
N CYS A 202 -15.92 -1.31 12.12
CA CYS A 202 -15.42 -2.02 10.96
C CYS A 202 -15.60 -3.53 11.06
N ILE A 203 -15.37 -4.11 12.24
CA ILE A 203 -15.62 -5.54 12.49
C ILE A 203 -17.10 -5.87 12.37
N ASN A 204 -18.00 -5.06 12.92
CA ASN A 204 -19.45 -5.25 12.78
C ASN A 204 -19.91 -5.12 11.33
N LYS A 205 -19.37 -4.14 10.58
CA LYS A 205 -19.64 -3.98 9.15
C LYS A 205 -19.11 -5.18 8.37
N LEU A 206 -17.89 -5.65 8.65
CA LEU A 206 -17.29 -6.82 8.03
C LEU A 206 -18.16 -8.05 8.25
N ASP A 207 -18.57 -8.32 9.49
CA ASP A 207 -19.43 -9.46 9.82
C ASP A 207 -20.77 -9.39 9.07
N ALA A 208 -21.41 -8.21 9.07
CA ALA A 208 -22.67 -7.99 8.37
C ALA A 208 -22.56 -8.19 6.84
N ILE A 209 -21.44 -7.79 6.21
CA ILE A 209 -21.26 -7.91 4.75
C ILE A 209 -20.62 -9.23 4.32
N SER A 210 -20.04 -10.00 5.25
CA SER A 210 -19.49 -11.34 4.99
C SER A 210 -20.58 -12.31 4.48
N GLY A 211 -21.84 -11.99 4.75
CA GLY A 211 -23.02 -12.53 4.06
C GLY A 211 -23.45 -13.93 4.48
N ALA A 212 -24.60 -14.36 3.95
CA ALA A 212 -25.21 -15.68 4.19
C ALA A 212 -24.55 -16.83 3.39
N ASP A 213 -23.68 -16.53 2.43
CA ASP A 213 -22.94 -17.53 1.65
C ASP A 213 -21.41 -17.34 1.79
N PRO A 214 -20.83 -17.78 2.93
CA PRO A 214 -19.39 -17.74 3.18
C PRO A 214 -18.57 -18.57 2.18
N SER A 215 -19.21 -19.50 1.45
CA SER A 215 -18.54 -20.33 0.44
C SER A 215 -18.24 -19.58 -0.86
N LYS A 216 -18.88 -18.41 -1.08
CA LYS A 216 -18.76 -17.61 -2.32
C LYS A 216 -18.42 -16.14 -2.06
N THR A 217 -18.19 -15.75 -0.82
CA THR A 217 -17.88 -14.37 -0.45
C THR A 217 -16.58 -14.32 0.32
N LEU A 218 -15.61 -13.54 -0.17
CA LEU A 218 -14.40 -13.17 0.56
C LEU A 218 -14.57 -11.70 0.99
N ALA A 219 -14.67 -11.50 2.30
CA ALA A 219 -14.70 -10.19 2.92
C ALA A 219 -13.36 -9.93 3.62
N ILE A 220 -12.75 -8.78 3.37
CA ILE A 220 -11.45 -8.36 3.89
C ILE A 220 -11.58 -6.94 4.43
N PHE A 221 -11.02 -6.71 5.61
CA PHE A 221 -10.86 -5.42 6.26
C PHE A 221 -9.41 -5.27 6.70
N GLY A 222 -8.79 -4.13 6.40
CA GLY A 222 -7.44 -3.82 6.86
C GLY A 222 -6.98 -2.44 6.40
N GLY A 223 -5.67 -2.23 6.52
CA GLY A 223 -4.98 -0.95 6.28
C GLY A 223 -4.17 -0.53 7.51
N ASP A 224 -3.83 0.75 7.60
CA ASP A 224 -3.19 1.30 8.80
C ASP A 224 -4.22 1.50 9.91
N LEU A 225 -4.34 0.49 10.76
CA LEU A 225 -5.30 0.55 11.85
C LEU A 225 -4.74 1.25 13.08
N ASN A 226 -3.43 1.54 13.14
CA ASN A 226 -2.81 2.13 14.32
C ASN A 226 -3.22 1.40 15.63
N LEU A 227 -3.56 0.11 15.58
CA LEU A 227 -4.12 -0.59 16.74
C LEU A 227 -3.00 -1.03 17.67
N ARG A 228 -3.27 -0.93 18.97
CA ARG A 228 -2.47 -1.56 20.02
C ARG A 228 -3.17 -2.84 20.45
N ASP A 229 -2.43 -3.80 20.98
CA ASP A 229 -2.95 -5.13 21.33
C ASP A 229 -4.15 -5.04 22.28
N GLU A 230 -4.12 -4.11 23.24
CA GLU A 230 -5.21 -3.87 24.19
C GLU A 230 -6.49 -3.25 23.57
N GLU A 231 -6.42 -2.72 22.36
CA GLU A 231 -7.54 -2.08 21.65
C GLU A 231 -8.34 -3.07 20.80
N VAL A 232 -7.79 -4.27 20.59
CA VAL A 232 -8.44 -5.34 19.82
C VAL A 232 -9.50 -6.01 20.68
N SER A 233 -10.77 -5.78 20.34
CA SER A 233 -11.91 -6.42 20.99
C SER A 233 -12.13 -7.86 20.50
N SER A 234 -12.99 -8.61 21.20
CA SER A 234 -13.32 -9.98 20.80
C SER A 234 -13.93 -10.03 19.40
N LEU A 235 -13.37 -10.88 18.54
CA LEU A 235 -13.83 -11.04 17.16
C LEU A 235 -15.01 -12.02 17.05
N PRO A 236 -15.97 -11.77 16.13
CA PRO A 236 -16.95 -12.77 15.72
C PRO A 236 -16.28 -14.05 15.21
N LYS A 237 -16.90 -15.22 15.45
CA LYS A 237 -16.35 -16.54 15.04
C LYS A 237 -16.09 -16.68 13.53
N SER A 238 -16.82 -15.90 12.72
CA SER A 238 -16.72 -15.83 11.27
C SER A 238 -15.46 -15.09 10.79
N ILE A 239 -14.88 -14.25 11.64
CA ILE A 239 -13.75 -13.38 11.30
C ILE A 239 -12.47 -13.99 11.83
N LYS A 240 -11.51 -14.16 10.92
CA LYS A 240 -10.16 -14.57 11.22
C LYS A 240 -9.27 -13.34 11.30
N ASP A 241 -8.40 -13.31 12.31
CA ASP A 241 -7.34 -12.33 12.46
C ASP A 241 -6.02 -12.90 11.95
N ARG A 242 -5.26 -12.07 11.24
CA ARG A 242 -3.85 -12.28 10.91
C ARG A 242 -3.09 -11.02 11.30
N TRP A 243 -2.77 -10.93 12.59
CA TRP A 243 -2.01 -9.85 13.22
C TRP A 243 -0.50 -10.07 13.03
N ILE A 244 0.23 -9.02 12.62
CA ILE A 244 1.68 -8.90 12.79
C ILE A 244 2.04 -7.42 13.05
N GLU A 245 2.69 -7.15 14.19
CA GLU A 245 3.47 -5.93 14.52
C GLU A 245 3.04 -4.63 13.81
N ALA A 246 1.89 -4.08 14.23
CA ALA A 246 1.31 -2.76 13.89
C ALA A 246 0.32 -2.68 12.71
N ASP A 247 0.25 -3.67 11.82
CA ASP A 247 -0.71 -3.66 10.69
C ASP A 247 -1.49 -4.99 10.64
N CYS A 248 -2.83 -4.89 10.54
CA CYS A 248 -3.72 -6.06 10.68
C CYS A 248 -4.62 -6.23 9.46
N ILE A 249 -4.79 -7.49 9.04
CA ILE A 249 -5.81 -7.89 8.06
C ILE A 249 -6.78 -8.86 8.72
N TYR A 250 -8.04 -8.47 8.71
CA TYR A 250 -9.17 -9.28 9.16
C TYR A 250 -9.93 -9.78 7.94
N TYR A 251 -10.31 -11.06 7.94
CA TYR A 251 -11.05 -11.60 6.80
C TYR A 251 -12.04 -12.69 7.19
N SER A 252 -13.02 -12.87 6.32
CA SER A 252 -14.01 -13.96 6.36
C SER A 252 -14.23 -14.47 4.94
N GLY A 253 -14.36 -15.78 4.76
CA GLY A 253 -14.68 -16.34 3.44
C GLY A 253 -14.25 -17.79 3.24
N PRO A 254 -14.24 -18.25 1.98
CA PRO A 254 -14.16 -19.67 1.64
C PRO A 254 -12.76 -20.26 1.74
N TYR A 255 -11.76 -19.43 2.05
CA TYR A 255 -10.36 -19.84 2.03
C TYR A 255 -9.95 -20.40 3.39
N ALA A 256 -9.44 -21.64 3.34
CA ALA A 256 -8.93 -22.32 4.52
C ALA A 256 -7.66 -21.63 5.03
N ASP A 257 -6.78 -21.20 4.11
CA ASP A 257 -5.45 -20.69 4.44
C ASP A 257 -5.04 -19.44 3.64
N MET A 258 -3.93 -18.84 4.07
CA MET A 258 -3.40 -17.61 3.51
C MET A 258 -1.88 -17.55 3.68
N ASP A 259 -1.15 -17.29 2.59
CA ASP A 259 0.26 -16.95 2.65
C ASP A 259 0.39 -15.48 3.03
N PHE A 260 1.39 -15.17 3.85
CA PHE A 260 1.71 -13.82 4.28
C PHE A 260 3.17 -13.51 3.95
N SER A 261 3.45 -12.26 3.56
CA SER A 261 4.82 -11.76 3.44
C SER A 261 4.88 -10.24 3.60
N LEU A 262 6.00 -9.75 4.13
CA LEU A 262 6.31 -8.33 4.10
C LEU A 262 6.86 -7.90 2.74
N GLN A 263 6.55 -6.68 2.33
CA GLN A 263 6.95 -6.02 1.10
C GLN A 263 7.60 -4.68 1.43
N GLY A 264 8.40 -4.12 0.50
CA GLY A 264 9.08 -2.85 0.74
C GLY A 264 10.20 -2.94 1.80
N THR A 265 10.68 -4.14 2.12
CA THR A 265 11.72 -4.38 3.13
C THR A 265 13.14 -4.08 2.65
N GLN A 266 13.29 -3.57 1.42
CA GLN A 266 14.57 -3.18 0.84
C GLN A 266 14.63 -1.67 0.67
N ARG A 267 15.78 -1.08 1.03
CA ARG A 267 16.04 0.34 0.76
C ARG A 267 16.14 0.58 -0.74
N ILE A 268 15.63 1.74 -1.17
CA ILE A 268 15.77 2.23 -2.54
C ILE A 268 17.22 2.70 -2.69
N LYS A 269 17.99 2.02 -3.54
CA LYS A 269 19.45 2.20 -3.64
C LYS A 269 19.88 3.64 -3.95
N GLN A 270 19.08 4.37 -4.72
CA GLN A 270 19.41 5.72 -5.19
C GLN A 270 19.28 6.78 -4.08
N ILE A 271 18.35 6.57 -3.14
CA ILE A 271 17.98 7.57 -2.12
C ILE A 271 18.15 7.05 -0.68
N TYR A 272 18.64 5.81 -0.54
CA TYR A 272 19.03 5.13 0.71
C TYR A 272 17.94 5.05 1.81
N CYS A 273 16.70 5.42 1.52
CA CYS A 273 15.55 5.23 2.39
C CYS A 273 14.74 3.99 2.02
N PHE A 274 13.94 3.49 2.94
CA PHE A 274 12.89 2.54 2.60
C PHE A 274 11.80 3.23 1.76
N PRO A 275 11.03 2.48 0.98
CA PRO A 275 9.89 3.05 0.27
C PRO A 275 8.91 3.74 1.20
N SER A 276 8.76 3.26 2.43
CA SER A 276 7.88 3.84 3.45
C SER A 276 8.50 3.58 4.82
N ASP A 277 8.07 4.35 5.83
CA ASP A 277 8.34 4.06 7.24
C ASP A 277 7.56 2.83 7.75
N HIS A 278 6.59 2.35 6.97
CA HIS A 278 5.91 1.08 7.16
C HIS A 278 6.34 0.05 6.11
N PHE A 279 6.32 -1.23 6.50
CA PHE A 279 6.40 -2.32 5.53
C PHE A 279 5.02 -2.60 4.93
N GLY A 280 5.00 -2.95 3.65
CA GLY A 280 3.79 -3.46 3.03
C GLY A 280 3.50 -4.88 3.51
N ILE A 281 2.22 -5.23 3.61
CA ILE A 281 1.74 -6.59 3.87
C ILE A 281 1.17 -7.16 2.57
N SER A 282 1.60 -8.35 2.18
CA SER A 282 1.02 -9.09 1.06
C SER A 282 0.41 -10.40 1.54
N CYS A 283 -0.89 -10.53 1.28
CA CYS A 283 -1.69 -11.71 1.61
C CYS A 283 -2.15 -12.42 0.34
N ARG A 284 -1.99 -13.74 0.32
CA ARG A 284 -2.51 -14.60 -0.75
C ARG A 284 -3.39 -15.68 -0.14
N PHE A 285 -4.68 -15.62 -0.42
CA PHE A 285 -5.69 -16.57 0.05
C PHE A 285 -5.78 -17.76 -0.90
N TYR A 286 -5.82 -18.97 -0.36
CA TYR A 286 -5.92 -20.21 -1.13
C TYR A 286 -6.58 -21.34 -0.34
N ASN A 287 -6.97 -22.38 -1.08
CA ASN A 287 -7.33 -23.67 -0.51
C ASN A 287 -6.16 -24.64 -0.76
N PRO A 288 -5.63 -25.31 0.28
CA PRO A 288 -4.56 -26.30 0.10
C PRO A 288 -4.98 -27.41 -0.88
N PRO A 289 -4.04 -28.01 -1.63
CA PRO A 289 -4.36 -29.14 -2.48
C PRO A 289 -4.94 -30.29 -1.64
N GLY A 290 -6.14 -30.79 -1.99
CA GLY A 290 -6.75 -31.97 -1.36
C GLY A 290 -7.94 -31.70 -0.42
N GLN A 291 -8.46 -30.45 -0.39
CA GLN A 291 -9.76 -30.11 0.21
C GLN A 291 -10.81 -29.80 -0.86
#